data_AF-A0A0B1RPA4-F1
#
_entry.id   AF-A0A0B1RPA4-F1
#
_cell.length_a   1.000
_cell.length_b   1.000
_cell.length_c   1.000
_cell.angle_alpha   90.00
_cell.angle_beta   90.00
_cell.angle_gamma   90.00
#
_symmetry.space_group_name_H-M   'P 1'
#
loop_
_entity.id
_entity.type
_entity.pdbx_description
1 polymer ?
#
loop_
_entity_poly.entity_id
_entity_poly.type
_entity_poly.pdbx_seq_one_letter_code
_entity_poly.pdbx_strand_id
1 'polypeptide(L)'
;MDGAKLDDDWSDKYDWVTIFDAAHDQMRPDLCLKEIYRVLKPGGIFSMVEVDGTSNIYKDKQELGDAAALQYADSLFHCLPLGSNSE
;
A
#
# COMPACT_ATOMS: atom_id res chain seq x y z
N MET A 1 8.37 5.18 -9.59
CA MET A 1 9.20 5.52 -8.42
C MET A 1 9.23 4.28 -7.56
N ASP A 2 10.39 3.89 -7.04
CA ASP A 2 10.49 2.72 -6.15
C ASP A 2 10.24 3.17 -4.71
N GLY A 3 9.09 2.80 -4.15
CA GLY A 3 8.73 3.16 -2.77
C GLY A 3 9.65 2.53 -1.73
N ALA A 4 10.38 1.46 -2.09
CA ALA A 4 11.38 0.82 -1.23
C ALA A 4 12.75 1.50 -1.29
N LYS A 5 12.92 2.56 -2.10
CA LYS A 5 14.18 3.29 -2.25
C LYS A 5 13.92 4.78 -2.49
N LEU A 6 13.63 5.50 -1.40
CA LEU A 6 13.54 6.95 -1.44
C LEU A 6 14.95 7.56 -1.36
N ASP A 7 15.05 8.86 -1.62
CA ASP A 7 16.34 9.56 -1.61
C ASP A 7 16.99 9.51 -0.21
N ASP A 8 18.29 9.27 -0.13
CA ASP A 8 19.02 9.14 1.13
C ASP A 8 18.98 10.44 1.95
N ASP A 9 18.93 11.59 1.27
CA ASP A 9 18.86 12.92 1.88
C ASP A 9 17.50 13.21 2.55
N TRP A 10 16.52 12.32 2.40
CA TRP A 10 15.15 12.51 2.91
C TRP A 10 14.92 12.10 4.36
N SER A 11 15.94 11.61 5.04
CA SER A 11 15.84 11.20 6.45
C SER A 11 15.38 12.35 7.35
N ASP A 12 14.35 12.10 8.18
CA ASP A 12 13.73 13.09 9.08
C ASP A 12 13.35 14.42 8.38
N LYS A 13 12.90 14.39 7.12
CA LYS A 13 12.58 15.62 6.36
C LYS A 13 11.12 16.01 6.39
N TYR A 14 10.21 15.06 6.49
CA TYR A 14 8.78 15.31 6.30
C TYR A 14 8.01 15.25 7.61
N ASP A 15 7.14 16.23 7.84
CA ASP A 15 6.20 16.25 8.96
C ASP A 15 4.97 15.36 8.68
N TRP A 16 4.67 15.15 7.40
CA TRP A 16 3.53 14.36 6.95
C TRP A 16 3.88 13.61 5.67
N VAL A 17 3.67 12.31 5.66
CA VAL A 17 3.78 11.44 4.48
C VAL A 17 2.43 10.81 4.22
N THR A 18 2.05 10.76 2.95
CA THR A 18 0.81 10.14 2.51
C THR A 18 1.08 9.09 1.44
N ILE A 19 0.31 8.00 1.50
CA ILE A 19 0.22 7.03 0.42
C ILE A 19 -1.27 6.82 0.10
N PHE A 20 -1.63 6.98 -1.16
CA PHE A 20 -3.02 6.87 -1.63
C PHE A 20 -3.08 5.77 -2.67
N ASP A 21 -3.75 4.68 -2.31
CA ASP A 21 -4.08 3.54 -3.17
C ASP A 21 -2.85 2.99 -3.90
N ALA A 22 -1.78 2.74 -3.15
CA ALA A 22 -0.48 2.40 -3.71
C ALA A 22 0.36 1.46 -2.84
N ALA A 23 0.00 1.26 -1.57
CA ALA A 23 0.72 0.36 -0.68
C ALA A 23 0.53 -1.10 -1.08
N HIS A 24 -0.69 -1.48 -1.47
CA HIS A 24 -1.02 -2.85 -1.87
C HIS A 24 -0.34 -3.28 -3.19
N ASP A 25 0.07 -2.32 -4.01
CA ASP A 25 0.80 -2.54 -5.27
C ASP A 25 2.32 -2.56 -5.10
N GLN A 26 2.85 -2.31 -3.91
CA GLN A 26 4.29 -2.40 -3.68
C GLN A 26 4.73 -3.86 -3.68
N MET A 27 5.79 -4.18 -4.44
CA MET A 27 6.43 -5.50 -4.39
C MET A 27 7.01 -5.81 -3.00
N ARG A 28 7.55 -4.80 -2.34
CA ARG A 28 8.12 -4.88 -0.98
C ARG A 28 7.45 -3.84 -0.10
N PRO A 29 6.17 -4.04 0.27
CA PRO A 29 5.45 -3.07 1.08
C PRO A 29 6.13 -2.89 2.45
N ASP A 30 6.81 -3.93 2.94
CA ASP A 30 7.63 -3.87 4.15
C ASP A 30 8.82 -2.91 4.04
N LEU A 31 9.47 -2.82 2.88
CA LEU A 31 10.56 -1.87 2.64
C LEU A 31 10.03 -0.47 2.37
N CYS A 32 8.91 -0.34 1.66
CA CYS A 32 8.26 0.94 1.45
C CYS A 32 7.84 1.59 2.78
N LEU A 33 7.24 0.83 3.69
CA LEU A 33 6.87 1.33 5.03
C LEU A 33 8.10 1.70 5.88
N LYS A 34 9.25 1.01 5.71
CA LYS A 34 10.52 1.40 6.36
C LYS A 34 11.04 2.73 5.85
N GLU A 35 10.98 2.95 4.54
CA GLU A 35 11.37 4.22 3.94
C GLU A 35 10.46 5.36 4.38
N ILE A 36 9.14 5.14 4.40
CA ILE A 36 8.18 6.11 4.95
C ILE A 36 8.53 6.47 6.39
N TYR A 37 8.86 5.48 7.22
CA TYR A 37 9.30 5.73 8.59
C TYR A 37 10.61 6.52 8.66
N ARG A 38 11.59 6.20 7.81
CA ARG A 38 12.90 6.90 7.76
C ARG A 38 12.75 8.37 7.39
N VAL A 39 11.89 8.68 6.42
CA VAL A 39 11.77 10.05 5.90
C VAL A 39 10.89 10.94 6.77
N LEU A 40 10.08 10.35 7.66
CA LEU A 40 9.29 11.07 8.66
C LEU A 40 10.16 11.60 9.79
N LYS A 41 9.95 12.86 10.15
CA LYS A 41 10.51 13.43 11.38
C LYS A 41 9.98 12.69 12.61
N PRO A 42 10.69 12.75 13.76
CA PRO A 42 10.14 12.31 15.03
C PRO A 42 8.81 13.03 15.35
N GLY A 43 7.74 12.26 15.56
CA GLY A 43 6.40 12.79 15.77
C GLY A 43 5.63 13.17 14.50
N GLY A 44 6.21 12.94 13.32
CA GLY A 44 5.54 13.10 12.04
C GLY A 44 4.36 12.13 11.86
N ILE A 45 3.46 12.47 10.94
CA ILE A 45 2.23 11.72 10.69
C ILE A 45 2.37 10.94 9.39
N PHE A 46 1.93 9.68 9.41
CA PHE A 46 1.71 8.89 8.22
C PHE A 46 0.20 8.70 7.99
N SER A 47 -0.28 8.95 6.77
CA SER A 47 -1.66 8.63 6.38
C SER A 47 -1.66 7.70 5.19
N MET A 48 -2.44 6.63 5.29
CA MET A 48 -2.59 5.61 4.25
C MET A 48 -4.06 5.47 3.92
N VAL A 49 -4.38 5.58 2.64
CA VAL A 49 -5.71 5.32 2.10
C VAL A 49 -5.59 4.15 1.15
N GLU A 50 -6.33 3.09 1.41
CA GLU A 50 -6.23 1.81 0.69
C GLU A 50 -7.63 1.23 0.46
N VAL A 51 -7.72 0.24 -0.42
CA VAL A 51 -8.93 -0.54 -0.65
C VAL A 51 -9.45 -1.18 0.64
N ASP A 52 -10.76 -1.10 0.86
CA ASP A 52 -11.39 -1.72 2.02
C ASP A 52 -11.57 -3.22 1.79
N GLY A 53 -11.06 -4.02 2.73
CA GLY A 53 -11.08 -5.46 2.65
C GLY A 53 -10.81 -6.09 4.01
N THR A 54 -11.50 -7.19 4.31
CA THR A 54 -11.45 -7.85 5.62
C THR A 54 -10.27 -8.82 5.76
N SER A 55 -9.45 -8.95 4.72
CA SER A 55 -8.43 -10.00 4.56
C SER A 55 -9.01 -11.43 4.57
N ASN A 56 -10.32 -11.58 4.33
CA ASN A 56 -11.01 -12.86 4.30
C ASN A 56 -12.12 -12.86 3.25
N ILE A 57 -11.92 -13.62 2.18
CA ILE A 57 -12.87 -13.70 1.05
C ILE A 57 -14.31 -14.06 1.45
N TYR A 58 -14.51 -14.88 2.49
CA TYR A 58 -15.85 -15.22 2.95
C TYR A 58 -16.54 -14.04 3.62
N LYS A 59 -15.80 -13.25 4.38
CA LYS A 59 -16.32 -12.03 5.02
C LYS A 59 -16.52 -10.91 4.00
N ASP A 60 -15.59 -10.73 3.07
CA ASP A 60 -15.74 -9.74 1.98
C ASP A 60 -17.02 -10.01 1.18
N LYS A 61 -17.30 -11.28 0.86
CA LYS A 61 -18.56 -11.66 0.21
C LYS A 61 -19.79 -11.39 1.08
N GLN A 62 -19.71 -11.60 2.39
CA GLN A 62 -20.82 -11.32 3.31
C GLN A 62 -21.11 -9.83 3.42
N GLU A 63 -20.07 -8.99 3.44
CA GLU A 63 -20.17 -7.55 3.67
C GLU A 63 -20.46 -6.77 2.37
N LEU A 64 -19.83 -7.14 1.26
CA LEU A 64 -19.91 -6.44 -0.04
C LEU A 64 -20.82 -7.14 -1.05
N GLY A 65 -21.29 -8.36 -0.75
CA GLY A 65 -22.12 -9.15 -1.66
C GLY A 65 -21.37 -9.52 -2.94
N ASP A 66 -22.09 -9.52 -4.07
CA ASP A 66 -21.50 -9.86 -5.38
C ASP A 66 -20.49 -8.82 -5.87
N ALA A 67 -20.50 -7.59 -5.32
CA ALA A 67 -19.52 -6.55 -5.65
C ALA A 67 -18.10 -6.92 -5.19
N ALA A 68 -17.95 -7.79 -4.18
CA ALA A 68 -16.64 -8.33 -3.79
C ALA A 68 -15.90 -8.93 -4.99
N ALA A 69 -16.62 -9.63 -5.89
CA ALA A 69 -16.01 -10.26 -7.06
C ALA A 69 -15.32 -9.24 -7.99
N LEU A 70 -15.82 -8.00 -8.08
CA LEU A 70 -15.19 -6.95 -8.88
C LEU A 70 -13.86 -6.50 -8.27
N GLN A 71 -13.78 -6.31 -6.96
CA GLN A 71 -12.53 -5.93 -6.28
C GLN A 71 -11.45 -7.00 -6.44
N TYR A 72 -11.83 -8.28 -6.28
CA TYR A 72 -10.90 -9.40 -6.49
C TYR A 72 -10.50 -9.55 -7.96
N ALA A 73 -11.40 -9.27 -8.91
CA ALA A 73 -11.05 -9.28 -10.33
C ALA A 73 -10.06 -8.16 -10.67
N ASP A 74 -10.31 -6.94 -10.18
CA ASP A 74 -9.41 -5.81 -10.37
C ASP A 74 -8.02 -6.10 -9.79
N SER A 75 -7.96 -6.65 -8.57
CA SER A 75 -6.71 -7.10 -7.96
C SER A 75 -6.00 -8.17 -8.81
N LEU A 76 -6.72 -9.21 -9.24
CA LEU A 76 -6.14 -10.31 -10.03
C LEU A 76 -5.52 -9.84 -11.35
N PHE A 77 -6.15 -8.87 -12.02
CA PHE A 77 -5.73 -8.41 -13.34
C PHE A 77 -4.86 -7.14 -13.30
N HIS A 78 -4.70 -6.50 -12.15
CA HIS A 78 -3.89 -5.29 -12.00
C HIS A 78 -2.97 -5.35 -10.79
N CYS A 79 -3.53 -5.25 -9.59
CA CYS A 79 -2.78 -5.00 -8.37
C CYS A 79 -1.81 -6.13 -8.02
N LEU A 80 -2.31 -7.36 -8.01
CA LEU A 80 -1.53 -8.54 -7.67
C LEU A 80 -0.37 -8.76 -8.64
N PRO A 81 -0.55 -8.66 -9.98
CA PRO A 81 0.56 -8.63 -10.93
C PRO A 81 1.60 -7.55 -10.63
N LEU A 82 1.19 -6.31 -10.34
CA LEU A 82 2.12 -5.22 -10.02
C LEU A 82 2.90 -5.47 -8.73
N GLY A 83 2.19 -5.81 -7.65
CA GLY A 83 2.77 -6.11 -6.34
C GLY A 83 3.51 -7.45 -6.27
N SER A 84 3.48 -8.27 -7.32
CA SER A 84 4.23 -9.53 -7.40
C SER A 84 5.31 -9.51 -8.47
N ASN A 85 5.50 -8.40 -9.20
CA ASN A 85 6.45 -8.33 -10.29
C ASN A 85 7.90 -8.26 -9.77
N SER A 86 8.54 -9.42 -9.63
CA SER A 86 9.92 -9.57 -9.13
C SER A 86 11.02 -9.39 -10.18
N GLU A 87 10.65 -9.10 -11.42
CA GLU A 87 11.58 -8.90 -12.54
C GLU A 87 12.02 -7.44 -12.71
#